data_AF-A0A7C6TSZ1-F1
#
_entry.id   AF-A0A7C6TSZ1-F1
#
_cell.length_a   1.000
_cell.length_b   1.000
_cell.length_c   1.000
_cell.angle_alpha   90.00
_cell.angle_beta   90.00
_cell.angle_gamma   90.00
#
_symmetry.space_group_name_H-M   'P 1'
#
loop_
_entity.id
_entity.type
_entity.pdbx_description
1 polymer ?
#
loop_
_entity_poly.entity_id
_entity_poly.type
_entity_poly.pdbx_seq_one_letter_code
_entity_poly.pdbx_strand_id
1 'polypeptide(L)'
;MQARVSEPIRVLVVDDSAFIRFTLTRRLNQEPDIEVVGAAADGQEALKQIEALDPDVVTLDIEMPNMNGLQALRHIMAEMPRPVIMLSTLTQAGARETLQALALGATDFIPKPTNAIHVQHVLDDLKTKVRSYARLPMARMRADIRPTHNRRQTERAAVRPFTEHDVLVAIGSSTGGPRALEQVLSRLPAHLPAAFVIVQHMPPIFTASLAERLNRVGPLHVKEAGRSDRLSVGMALLARGGLHLCLQQDGSIRLSDAPPRNHVRPAVDVTFEHAARWFGPASVAVILTGMGSDGTVGARRIKARGGMVLAEAEESCVVYGMPKSAIEAGIVDRIASIDQMPVAVSEAVDHVAQTLR
;
A
#
# COMPACT_ATOMS: atom_id res chain seq x y z
N MET A 1 -10.78 40.04 4.94
CA MET A 1 -10.83 38.93 3.97
C MET A 1 -11.20 37.68 4.77
N GLN A 2 -12.48 37.31 4.78
CA GLN A 2 -12.95 36.13 5.52
C GLN A 2 -12.33 34.89 4.86
N ALA A 3 -11.57 34.11 5.63
CA ALA A 3 -11.13 32.80 5.19
C ALA A 3 -12.39 31.96 4.92
N ARG A 4 -12.56 31.50 3.67
CA ARG A 4 -13.56 30.46 3.37
C ARG A 4 -13.18 29.25 4.23
N VAL A 5 -13.95 28.98 5.27
CA VAL A 5 -13.88 27.70 5.97
C VAL A 5 -14.26 26.66 4.93
N SER A 6 -13.30 25.82 4.53
CA SER A 6 -13.57 24.68 3.66
C SER A 6 -14.66 23.83 4.31
N GLU A 7 -15.66 23.40 3.55
CA GLU A 7 -16.69 22.48 4.06
C GLU A 7 -16.03 21.25 4.69
N PRO A 8 -16.55 20.76 5.83
CA PRO A 8 -15.99 19.60 6.50
C PRO A 8 -16.14 18.35 5.63
N ILE A 9 -15.20 17.40 5.78
CA ILE A 9 -15.25 16.11 5.09
C ILE A 9 -16.40 15.30 5.67
N ARG A 10 -17.34 14.91 4.81
CA ARG A 10 -18.58 14.22 5.17
C ARG A 10 -18.35 12.71 5.17
N VAL A 11 -18.47 12.08 6.32
CA VAL A 11 -18.19 10.64 6.51
C VAL A 11 -19.45 9.88 6.89
N LEU A 12 -19.67 8.73 6.25
CA LEU A 12 -20.66 7.75 6.67
C LEU A 12 -19.96 6.57 7.39
N VAL A 13 -20.40 6.26 8.60
CA VAL A 13 -19.86 5.14 9.39
C VAL A 13 -20.78 3.91 9.29
N VAL A 14 -20.28 2.81 8.76
CA VAL A 14 -21.04 1.56 8.60
C VAL A 14 -20.36 0.42 9.34
N ASP A 15 -21.03 -0.11 10.36
CA ASP A 15 -20.56 -1.25 11.18
C ASP A 15 -21.77 -1.87 11.89
N ASP A 16 -21.84 -3.19 12.06
CA ASP A 16 -22.96 -3.85 12.74
C ASP A 16 -22.96 -3.57 14.26
N SER A 17 -21.79 -3.32 14.84
CA SER A 17 -21.61 -3.01 16.26
C SER A 17 -21.96 -1.56 16.59
N ALA A 18 -23.02 -1.40 17.39
CA ALA A 18 -23.43 -0.08 17.92
C ALA A 18 -22.30 0.62 18.69
N PHE A 19 -21.45 -0.15 19.38
CA PHE A 19 -20.30 0.40 20.11
C PHE A 19 -19.23 0.96 19.16
N ILE A 20 -18.92 0.26 18.07
CA ILE A 20 -17.96 0.73 17.07
C ILE A 20 -18.51 1.97 16.36
N ARG A 21 -19.78 1.95 15.92
CA ARG A 21 -20.43 3.12 15.31
C ARG A 21 -20.36 4.34 16.24
N PHE A 22 -20.71 4.19 17.51
CA PHE A 22 -20.61 5.28 18.49
C PHE A 22 -19.17 5.79 18.66
N THR A 23 -18.21 4.87 18.78
CA THR A 23 -16.80 5.21 18.99
C THR A 23 -16.23 5.97 17.80
N LEU A 24 -16.42 5.47 16.59
CA LEU A 24 -15.94 6.11 15.37
C LEU A 24 -16.61 7.46 15.16
N THR A 25 -17.95 7.52 15.30
CA THR A 25 -18.72 8.76 15.16
C THR A 25 -18.21 9.85 16.11
N ARG A 26 -18.09 9.53 17.41
CA ARG A 26 -17.63 10.47 18.41
C ARG A 26 -16.21 10.96 18.14
N ARG A 27 -15.31 10.08 17.69
CA ARG A 27 -13.88 10.38 17.51
C ARG A 27 -13.59 11.12 16.23
N LEU A 28 -14.36 10.89 15.18
CA LEU A 28 -14.25 11.65 13.93
C LEU A 28 -14.85 13.06 14.10
N ASN A 29 -16.01 13.19 14.75
CA ASN A 29 -16.63 14.50 15.05
C ASN A 29 -15.85 15.37 16.05
N GLN A 30 -14.78 14.85 16.67
CA GLN A 30 -13.84 15.66 17.45
C GLN A 30 -12.89 16.47 16.58
N GLU A 31 -12.74 16.10 15.31
CA GLU A 31 -11.90 16.82 14.36
C GLU A 31 -12.70 17.96 13.72
N PRO A 32 -12.15 19.19 13.66
CA PRO A 32 -12.89 20.35 13.16
C PRO A 32 -13.16 20.30 11.65
N ASP A 33 -12.45 19.44 10.92
CA ASP A 33 -12.51 19.30 9.47
C ASP A 33 -13.24 18.02 9.01
N ILE A 34 -13.84 17.25 9.91
CA ILE A 34 -14.57 16.01 9.61
C ILE A 34 -15.94 16.04 10.29
N GLU A 35 -16.98 15.72 9.52
CA GLU A 35 -18.35 15.56 10.01
C GLU A 35 -18.87 14.16 9.66
N VAL A 36 -19.33 13.42 10.66
CA VAL A 36 -20.04 12.16 10.46
C VAL A 36 -21.51 12.44 10.20
N VAL A 37 -21.89 12.41 8.93
CA VAL A 37 -23.24 12.77 8.44
C VAL A 37 -24.28 11.69 8.68
N GLY A 38 -23.84 10.45 8.90
CA GLY A 38 -24.72 9.32 9.13
C GLY A 38 -23.98 8.11 9.72
N ALA A 39 -24.76 7.16 10.23
CA ALA A 39 -24.26 5.87 10.67
C ALA A 39 -25.27 4.77 10.32
N ALA A 40 -24.79 3.65 9.78
CA ALA A 40 -25.62 2.54 9.30
C ALA A 40 -25.18 1.20 9.92
N ALA A 41 -26.14 0.32 10.21
CA ALA A 41 -25.90 -0.97 10.85
C ALA A 41 -25.70 -2.13 9.86
N ASP A 42 -26.05 -1.95 8.59
CA ASP A 42 -25.82 -2.92 7.53
C ASP A 42 -25.65 -2.27 6.14
N GLY A 43 -25.35 -3.10 5.13
CA GLY A 43 -25.15 -2.64 3.76
C GLY A 43 -26.38 -2.00 3.10
N GLN A 44 -27.60 -2.42 3.44
CA GLN A 44 -28.82 -1.85 2.83
C GLN A 44 -29.10 -0.46 3.36
N GLU A 45 -28.96 -0.27 4.68
CA GLU A 45 -29.05 1.04 5.31
C GLU A 45 -27.95 1.97 4.79
N ALA A 46 -26.72 1.44 4.63
CA ALA A 46 -25.61 2.20 4.09
C ALA A 46 -25.90 2.74 2.68
N LEU A 47 -26.44 1.92 1.77
CA LEU A 47 -26.79 2.36 0.41
C LEU A 47 -27.85 3.48 0.40
N LYS A 48 -28.88 3.38 1.23
CA LYS A 48 -29.92 4.41 1.36
C LYS A 48 -29.35 5.73 1.91
N GLN A 49 -28.53 5.65 2.96
CA GLN A 49 -27.90 6.84 3.54
C GLN A 49 -26.89 7.47 2.59
N ILE A 50 -26.18 6.67 1.81
CA ILE A 50 -25.29 7.12 0.74
C ILE A 50 -26.03 7.99 -0.28
N GLU A 51 -27.21 7.55 -0.71
CA GLU A 51 -28.02 8.26 -1.69
C GLU A 51 -28.62 9.55 -1.10
N ALA A 52 -29.07 9.49 0.15
CA ALA A 52 -29.70 10.62 0.82
C ALA A 52 -28.72 11.69 1.30
N LEU A 53 -27.53 11.28 1.77
CA LEU A 53 -26.58 12.16 2.44
C LEU A 53 -25.41 12.54 1.53
N ASP A 54 -25.10 11.76 0.50
CA ASP A 54 -23.93 11.95 -0.38
C ASP A 54 -22.62 12.20 0.40
N PRO A 55 -22.13 11.20 1.16
CA PRO A 55 -20.89 11.34 1.91
C PRO A 55 -19.66 11.33 1.00
N ASP A 56 -18.61 12.05 1.39
CA ASP A 56 -17.31 12.07 0.72
C ASP A 56 -16.53 10.76 0.93
N VAL A 57 -16.64 10.17 2.11
CA VAL A 57 -15.95 8.92 2.48
C VAL A 57 -16.89 8.00 3.24
N VAL A 58 -16.80 6.70 2.97
CA VAL A 58 -17.53 5.67 3.70
C VAL A 58 -16.53 4.78 4.45
N THR A 59 -16.70 4.61 5.75
CA THR A 59 -16.05 3.50 6.47
C THR A 59 -17.00 2.32 6.47
N LEU A 60 -16.52 1.14 6.05
CA LEU A 60 -17.39 -0.01 5.81
C LEU A 60 -16.85 -1.26 6.45
N ASP A 61 -17.57 -1.77 7.45
CA ASP A 61 -17.32 -3.11 7.96
C ASP A 61 -17.60 -4.19 6.91
N ILE A 62 -16.84 -5.28 6.98
CA ILE A 62 -16.99 -6.46 6.13
C ILE A 62 -18.12 -7.37 6.65
N GLU A 63 -18.12 -7.65 7.95
CA GLU A 63 -18.95 -8.68 8.57
C GLU A 63 -20.23 -8.09 9.16
N MET A 64 -21.26 -7.93 8.32
CA MET A 64 -22.54 -7.36 8.74
C MET A 64 -23.72 -8.28 8.38
N PRO A 65 -24.83 -8.26 9.14
CA PRO A 65 -26.04 -9.01 8.82
C PRO A 65 -26.71 -8.48 7.53
N ASN A 66 -27.63 -9.26 6.98
CA ASN A 66 -28.40 -8.94 5.77
C ASN A 66 -27.53 -8.78 4.52
N MET A 67 -27.03 -7.57 4.27
CA MET A 67 -26.09 -7.25 3.20
C MET A 67 -24.73 -6.98 3.81
N ASN A 68 -23.76 -7.86 3.51
CA ASN A 68 -22.40 -7.73 4.03
C ASN A 68 -21.62 -6.60 3.33
N GLY A 69 -20.47 -6.24 3.90
CA GLY A 69 -19.65 -5.14 3.38
C GLY A 69 -19.15 -5.34 1.96
N LEU A 70 -18.81 -6.57 1.56
CA LEU A 70 -18.35 -6.84 0.19
C LEU A 70 -19.47 -6.69 -0.83
N GLN A 71 -20.70 -7.06 -0.48
CA GLN A 71 -21.88 -6.85 -1.33
C GLN A 71 -22.18 -5.35 -1.43
N ALA A 72 -22.23 -4.64 -0.30
CA ALA A 72 -22.45 -3.20 -0.27
C ALA A 72 -21.39 -2.46 -1.10
N LEU A 73 -20.11 -2.79 -0.93
CA LEU A 73 -19.01 -2.23 -1.70
C LEU A 73 -19.21 -2.39 -3.20
N ARG A 74 -19.63 -3.57 -3.69
CA ARG A 74 -19.88 -3.77 -5.13
C ARG A 74 -20.95 -2.82 -5.66
N HIS A 75 -22.04 -2.65 -4.92
CA HIS A 75 -23.11 -1.70 -5.30
C HIS A 75 -22.60 -0.26 -5.28
N ILE A 76 -21.88 0.13 -4.23
CA ILE A 76 -21.28 1.46 -4.11
C ILE A 76 -20.38 1.73 -5.32
N MET A 77 -19.43 0.85 -5.62
CA MET A 77 -18.48 1.08 -6.70
C MET A 77 -19.11 1.04 -8.10
N ALA A 78 -20.22 0.31 -8.27
CA ALA A 78 -20.93 0.20 -9.55
C ALA A 78 -21.86 1.39 -9.84
N GLU A 79 -22.63 1.83 -8.85
CA GLU A 79 -23.73 2.78 -9.03
C GLU A 79 -23.36 4.19 -8.54
N MET A 80 -22.67 4.28 -7.40
CA MET A 80 -22.37 5.53 -6.69
C MET A 80 -20.92 5.54 -6.17
N PRO A 81 -19.91 5.39 -7.06
CA PRO A 81 -18.53 5.17 -6.65
C PRO A 81 -17.97 6.35 -5.87
N ARG A 82 -17.42 6.06 -4.69
CA ARG A 82 -16.79 7.03 -3.78
C ARG A 82 -15.72 6.32 -2.94
N PRO A 83 -14.83 7.06 -2.25
CA PRO A 83 -13.87 6.46 -1.33
C PRO A 83 -14.52 5.57 -0.26
N VAL A 84 -14.08 4.30 -0.21
CA VAL A 84 -14.50 3.34 0.82
C VAL A 84 -13.28 2.81 1.57
N ILE A 85 -13.23 3.02 2.89
CA ILE A 85 -12.21 2.47 3.78
C ILE A 85 -12.82 1.29 4.53
N MET A 86 -12.29 0.09 4.29
CA MET A 86 -12.80 -1.12 4.94
C MET A 86 -12.39 -1.19 6.41
N LEU A 87 -13.30 -1.59 7.29
CA LEU A 87 -12.99 -1.93 8.67
C LEU A 87 -12.84 -3.45 8.76
N SER A 88 -11.63 -3.92 9.07
CA SER A 88 -11.32 -5.36 9.06
C SER A 88 -11.02 -5.89 10.45
N THR A 89 -11.45 -7.12 10.72
CA THR A 89 -10.95 -7.89 11.86
C THR A 89 -9.51 -8.37 11.60
N LEU A 90 -8.76 -8.63 12.67
CA LEU A 90 -7.39 -9.16 12.62
C LEU A 90 -7.42 -10.70 12.57
N THR A 91 -8.06 -11.26 11.54
CA THR A 91 -8.14 -12.70 11.30
C THR A 91 -7.66 -13.04 9.89
N GLN A 92 -7.30 -14.31 9.64
CA GLN A 92 -6.91 -14.75 8.29
C GLN A 92 -8.06 -14.63 7.28
N ALA A 93 -9.29 -14.90 7.71
CA ALA A 93 -10.49 -14.68 6.89
C ALA A 93 -10.65 -13.20 6.55
N GLY A 94 -10.63 -12.32 7.57
CA GLY A 94 -10.73 -10.87 7.38
C GLY A 94 -9.63 -10.28 6.50
N ALA A 95 -8.40 -10.81 6.56
CA ALA A 95 -7.33 -10.39 5.67
C ALA A 95 -7.59 -10.74 4.19
N ARG A 96 -8.11 -11.94 3.91
CA ARG A 96 -8.51 -12.32 2.55
C ARG A 96 -9.66 -11.47 2.04
N GLU A 97 -10.66 -11.24 2.86
CA GLU A 97 -11.83 -10.41 2.52
C GLU A 97 -11.43 -8.95 2.29
N THR A 98 -10.53 -8.40 3.11
CA THR A 98 -9.99 -7.05 2.94
C THR A 98 -9.30 -6.89 1.60
N LEU A 99 -8.46 -7.86 1.20
CA LEU A 99 -7.85 -7.80 -0.12
C LEU A 99 -8.88 -7.99 -1.22
N GLN A 100 -9.88 -8.85 -1.04
CA GLN A 100 -10.97 -8.93 -1.99
C GLN A 100 -11.69 -7.57 -2.13
N ALA A 101 -11.92 -6.87 -1.02
CA ALA A 101 -12.51 -5.54 -1.01
C ALA A 101 -11.66 -4.54 -1.82
N LEU A 102 -10.34 -4.53 -1.60
CA LEU A 102 -9.43 -3.68 -2.39
C LEU A 102 -9.49 -4.02 -3.89
N ALA A 103 -9.72 -5.29 -4.26
CA ALA A 103 -9.91 -5.69 -5.66
C ALA A 103 -11.26 -5.25 -6.24
N LEU A 104 -12.28 -5.13 -5.39
CA LEU A 104 -13.61 -4.65 -5.75
C LEU A 104 -13.69 -3.11 -5.80
N GLY A 105 -12.58 -2.41 -5.53
CA GLY A 105 -12.50 -0.95 -5.60
C GLY A 105 -12.49 -0.26 -4.25
N ALA A 106 -12.45 -0.99 -3.12
CA ALA A 106 -12.16 -0.36 -1.84
C ALA A 106 -10.82 0.36 -1.91
N THR A 107 -10.79 1.48 -1.22
CA THR A 107 -9.74 2.48 -1.35
C THR A 107 -8.58 2.20 -0.38
N ASP A 108 -8.91 1.74 0.83
CA ASP A 108 -7.96 1.21 1.81
C ASP A 108 -8.71 0.38 2.87
N PHE A 109 -8.02 -0.01 3.92
CA PHE A 109 -8.59 -0.64 5.10
C PHE A 109 -7.94 -0.15 6.38
N ILE A 110 -8.63 -0.36 7.49
CA ILE A 110 -8.20 -0.10 8.86
C ILE A 110 -8.59 -1.31 9.73
N PRO A 111 -7.71 -1.82 10.60
CA PRO A 111 -8.10 -2.80 11.61
C PRO A 111 -9.17 -2.23 12.55
N LYS A 112 -10.20 -3.01 12.89
CA LYS A 112 -11.22 -2.56 13.84
C LYS A 112 -10.59 -2.19 15.20
N PRO A 113 -10.99 -1.08 15.84
CA PRO A 113 -10.45 -0.64 17.12
C PRO A 113 -11.06 -1.43 18.30
N THR A 114 -10.94 -2.76 18.31
CA THR A 114 -11.52 -3.63 19.34
C THR A 114 -10.65 -3.80 20.58
N ASN A 115 -9.32 -3.60 20.47
CA ASN A 115 -8.39 -3.72 21.59
C ASN A 115 -8.02 -2.34 22.18
N ALA A 116 -8.36 -2.11 23.45
CA ALA A 116 -8.19 -0.83 24.15
C ALA A 116 -6.78 -0.22 24.10
N ILE A 117 -5.73 -1.05 24.00
CA ILE A 117 -4.32 -0.63 24.09
C ILE A 117 -3.87 0.15 22.83
N HIS A 118 -4.51 -0.05 21.67
CA HIS A 118 -4.08 0.55 20.40
C HIS A 118 -5.15 1.38 19.69
N VAL A 119 -6.29 1.63 20.33
CA VAL A 119 -7.43 2.36 19.73
C VAL A 119 -7.00 3.73 19.19
N GLN A 120 -6.15 4.48 19.91
CA GLN A 120 -5.77 5.83 19.50
C GLN A 120 -4.98 5.84 18.19
N HIS A 121 -4.00 4.95 18.02
CA HIS A 121 -3.22 4.84 16.79
C HIS A 121 -4.09 4.45 15.58
N VAL A 122 -5.03 3.52 15.77
CA VAL A 122 -5.98 3.12 14.72
C VAL A 122 -6.87 4.28 14.30
N LEU A 123 -7.35 5.07 15.26
CA LEU A 123 -8.17 6.24 14.97
C LEU A 123 -7.38 7.36 14.28
N ASP A 124 -6.14 7.59 14.66
CA ASP A 124 -5.29 8.61 14.03
C ASP A 124 -4.93 8.22 12.59
N ASP A 125 -4.70 6.93 12.34
CA ASP A 125 -4.56 6.39 10.97
C ASP A 125 -5.86 6.58 10.18
N LEU A 126 -7.01 6.22 10.75
CA LEU A 126 -8.32 6.41 10.10
C LEU A 126 -8.56 7.88 9.72
N LYS A 127 -8.33 8.84 10.64
CA LYS A 127 -8.48 10.27 10.36
C LYS A 127 -7.60 10.71 9.20
N THR A 128 -6.36 10.25 9.18
CA THR A 128 -5.41 10.57 8.12
C THR A 128 -5.85 10.00 6.78
N LYS A 129 -6.32 8.75 6.76
CA LYS A 129 -6.86 8.12 5.56
C LYS A 129 -8.10 8.86 5.06
N VAL A 130 -9.07 9.18 5.94
CA VAL A 130 -10.26 9.97 5.57
C VAL A 130 -9.87 11.27 4.88
N ARG A 131 -8.95 12.05 5.47
CA ARG A 131 -8.46 13.31 4.88
C ARG A 131 -7.80 13.13 3.51
N SER A 132 -7.01 12.07 3.37
CA SER A 132 -6.28 11.78 2.13
C SER A 132 -7.23 11.35 1.02
N TYR A 133 -8.20 10.50 1.36
CA TYR A 133 -9.10 9.90 0.39
C TYR A 133 -10.27 10.79 -0.01
N ALA A 134 -10.77 11.65 0.88
CA ALA A 134 -11.78 12.64 0.55
C ALA A 134 -11.35 13.62 -0.56
N ARG A 135 -10.04 13.82 -0.71
CA ARG A 135 -9.44 14.75 -1.69
C ARG A 135 -9.08 14.08 -3.02
N LEU A 136 -9.28 12.77 -3.17
CA LEU A 136 -8.94 12.06 -4.40
C LEU A 136 -9.94 12.37 -5.52
N PRO A 137 -9.48 12.74 -6.73
CA PRO A 137 -10.38 12.94 -7.86
C PRO A 137 -11.12 11.65 -8.21
N MET A 138 -12.47 11.67 -8.22
CA MET A 138 -13.31 10.52 -8.58
C MET A 138 -12.97 9.90 -9.96
N ALA A 139 -12.47 10.71 -10.89
CA ALA A 139 -12.02 10.24 -12.21
C ALA A 139 -10.91 9.17 -12.11
N ARG A 140 -10.02 9.28 -11.12
CA ARG A 140 -8.96 8.28 -10.88
C ARG A 140 -9.48 7.02 -10.20
N MET A 141 -10.51 7.14 -9.39
CA MET A 141 -11.18 5.95 -8.86
C MET A 141 -11.84 5.16 -10.00
N ARG A 142 -12.56 5.83 -10.91
CA ARG A 142 -13.28 5.19 -12.02
C ARG A 142 -12.38 4.62 -13.13
N ALA A 143 -11.28 5.29 -13.46
CA ALA A 143 -10.33 4.81 -14.49
C ALA A 143 -9.73 3.44 -14.12
N ASP A 144 -9.59 3.18 -12.82
CA ASP A 144 -8.92 1.99 -12.28
C ASP A 144 -9.87 0.86 -11.86
N ILE A 145 -11.18 1.10 -11.78
CA ILE A 145 -12.20 0.04 -11.55
C ILE A 145 -12.44 -0.77 -12.83
N ARG A 146 -11.97 -0.29 -13.99
CA ARG A 146 -12.06 -1.08 -15.22
C ARG A 146 -11.28 -2.38 -15.00
N PRO A 147 -11.95 -3.55 -15.03
CA PRO A 147 -11.23 -4.80 -14.95
C PRO A 147 -10.27 -4.80 -16.13
N THR A 148 -8.97 -4.96 -15.85
CA THR A 148 -7.99 -5.40 -16.85
C THR A 148 -8.32 -6.86 -17.17
N HIS A 149 -9.50 -7.08 -17.75
CA HIS A 149 -10.06 -8.37 -18.13
C HIS A 149 -9.43 -8.92 -19.41
N ASN A 150 -8.42 -8.24 -19.95
CA ASN A 150 -7.50 -8.86 -20.89
C ASN A 150 -6.30 -9.46 -20.13
N ARG A 151 -6.57 -10.51 -19.33
CA ARG A 151 -5.55 -11.49 -18.94
C ARG A 151 -5.10 -12.22 -20.21
N ARG A 152 -4.24 -11.59 -21.00
CA ARG A 152 -3.22 -12.37 -21.71
C ARG A 152 -2.51 -13.19 -20.63
N GLN A 153 -2.33 -14.48 -20.84
CA GLN A 153 -1.44 -15.28 -20.00
C GLN A 153 -0.08 -14.58 -20.00
N THR A 154 0.22 -13.82 -18.96
CA THR A 154 1.51 -13.17 -18.79
C THR A 154 2.53 -14.28 -18.60
N GLU A 155 3.48 -14.38 -19.52
CA GLU A 155 4.64 -15.27 -19.35
C GLU A 155 5.26 -15.02 -17.97
N ARG A 156 5.44 -16.08 -17.19
CA ARG A 156 6.09 -15.99 -15.89
C ARG A 156 7.59 -15.81 -16.07
N ALA A 157 8.18 -15.01 -15.19
CA ALA A 157 9.62 -14.86 -15.13
C ALA A 157 10.29 -16.19 -14.79
N ALA A 158 11.36 -16.53 -15.50
CA ALA A 158 12.19 -17.68 -15.15
C ALA A 158 12.88 -17.40 -13.80
N VAL A 159 12.79 -18.34 -12.87
CA VAL A 159 13.43 -18.22 -11.56
C VAL A 159 14.84 -18.82 -11.62
N ARG A 160 15.84 -18.02 -11.26
CA ARG A 160 17.22 -18.49 -11.09
C ARG A 160 17.91 -17.82 -9.89
N PRO A 161 18.98 -18.41 -9.34
CA PRO A 161 19.76 -17.79 -8.28
C PRO A 161 20.23 -16.38 -8.67
N PHE A 162 20.25 -15.49 -7.68
CA PHE A 162 20.80 -14.14 -7.78
C PHE A 162 22.33 -14.16 -7.77
N THR A 163 22.97 -13.35 -8.62
CA THR A 163 24.43 -13.22 -8.73
C THR A 163 24.87 -11.75 -8.63
N GLU A 164 26.18 -11.50 -8.62
CA GLU A 164 26.76 -10.14 -8.60
C GLU A 164 26.45 -9.29 -9.84
N HIS A 165 25.97 -9.90 -10.93
CA HIS A 165 25.58 -9.19 -12.15
C HIS A 165 24.09 -8.84 -12.20
N ASP A 166 23.33 -9.21 -11.16
CA ASP A 166 21.89 -8.97 -11.07
C ASP A 166 21.57 -7.72 -10.25
N VAL A 167 20.44 -7.09 -10.57
CA VAL A 167 19.97 -5.89 -9.90
C VAL A 167 19.04 -6.25 -8.74
N LEU A 168 19.22 -5.61 -7.59
CA LEU A 168 18.26 -5.65 -6.49
C LEU A 168 17.32 -4.45 -6.58
N VAL A 169 16.02 -4.72 -6.78
CA VAL A 169 14.98 -3.69 -6.70
C VAL A 169 14.30 -3.76 -5.33
N ALA A 170 14.42 -2.70 -4.54
CA ALA A 170 13.81 -2.58 -3.22
C ALA A 170 12.66 -1.57 -3.25
N ILE A 171 11.43 -2.00 -2.99
CA ILE A 171 10.22 -1.18 -3.08
C ILE A 171 9.69 -0.90 -1.67
N GLY A 172 9.42 0.37 -1.34
CA GLY A 172 8.81 0.82 -0.08
C GLY A 172 7.46 1.48 -0.32
N SER A 173 6.46 1.15 0.49
CA SER A 173 5.09 1.68 0.35
C SER A 173 4.27 1.61 1.64
N SER A 174 3.21 2.43 1.75
CA SER A 174 2.31 2.45 2.91
C SER A 174 0.85 2.65 2.49
N THR A 175 0.17 3.72 2.92
CA THR A 175 -1.21 4.05 2.52
C THR A 175 -1.34 4.18 0.99
N GLY A 176 -2.31 3.45 0.41
CA GLY A 176 -2.46 3.28 -1.05
C GLY A 176 -1.48 2.30 -1.70
N GLY A 177 -0.50 1.81 -0.95
CA GLY A 177 0.58 0.94 -1.40
C GLY A 177 0.14 -0.40 -2.00
N PRO A 178 -0.83 -1.15 -1.44
CA PRO A 178 -1.27 -2.42 -2.04
C PRO A 178 -1.73 -2.29 -3.50
N ARG A 179 -2.45 -1.20 -3.82
CA ARG A 179 -2.91 -0.90 -5.19
C ARG A 179 -1.77 -0.43 -6.09
N ALA A 180 -0.90 0.44 -5.57
CA ALA A 180 0.29 0.90 -6.28
C ALA A 180 1.21 -0.29 -6.65
N LEU A 181 1.45 -1.21 -5.71
CA LEU A 181 2.22 -2.43 -5.94
C LEU A 181 1.61 -3.31 -7.02
N GLU A 182 0.29 -3.51 -7.01
CA GLU A 182 -0.39 -4.28 -8.06
C GLU A 182 -0.22 -3.63 -9.44
N GLN A 183 -0.37 -2.30 -9.54
CA GLN A 183 -0.18 -1.57 -10.80
C GLN A 183 1.25 -1.68 -11.32
N VAL A 184 2.25 -1.55 -10.44
CA VAL A 184 3.66 -1.70 -10.80
C VAL A 184 3.95 -3.14 -11.25
N LEU A 185 3.71 -4.12 -10.38
CA LEU A 185 4.15 -5.49 -10.59
C LEU A 185 3.40 -6.20 -11.73
N SER A 186 2.14 -5.84 -11.99
CA SER A 186 1.36 -6.45 -13.08
C SER A 186 1.86 -6.08 -14.48
N ARG A 187 2.58 -4.96 -14.61
CA ARG A 187 3.03 -4.40 -15.89
C ARG A 187 4.55 -4.47 -16.09
N LEU A 188 5.30 -5.06 -15.14
CA LEU A 188 6.73 -5.30 -15.32
C LEU A 188 6.99 -6.32 -16.44
N PRO A 189 8.13 -6.21 -17.16
CA PRO A 189 8.58 -7.28 -18.07
C PRO A 189 9.01 -8.55 -17.30
N ALA A 190 8.76 -9.72 -17.88
CA ALA A 190 9.10 -11.01 -17.26
C ALA A 190 10.62 -11.33 -17.24
N HIS A 191 11.42 -10.67 -18.08
CA HIS A 191 12.82 -11.00 -18.33
C HIS A 191 13.81 -10.05 -17.65
N LEU A 192 13.36 -9.22 -16.71
CA LEU A 192 14.24 -8.32 -15.98
C LEU A 192 15.32 -9.13 -15.22
N PRO A 193 16.62 -8.78 -15.35
CA PRO A 193 17.71 -9.42 -14.61
C PRO A 193 17.75 -8.92 -13.15
N ALA A 194 16.64 -9.06 -12.44
CA ALA A 194 16.46 -8.47 -11.12
C ALA A 194 15.74 -9.39 -10.13
N ALA A 195 16.14 -9.28 -8.87
CA ALA A 195 15.39 -9.76 -7.71
C ALA A 195 14.70 -8.58 -7.03
N PHE A 196 13.52 -8.82 -6.45
CA PHE A 196 12.70 -7.79 -5.84
C PHE A 196 12.50 -8.05 -4.35
N VAL A 197 12.56 -7.00 -3.55
CA VAL A 197 12.10 -7.00 -2.16
C VAL A 197 11.12 -5.87 -1.93
N ILE A 198 10.04 -6.15 -1.21
CA ILE A 198 8.94 -5.20 -1.04
C ILE A 198 8.68 -5.03 0.45
N VAL A 199 8.69 -3.78 0.91
CA VAL A 199 8.28 -3.40 2.26
C VAL A 199 7.01 -2.58 2.16
N GLN A 200 5.90 -3.20 2.57
CA GLN A 200 4.60 -2.56 2.71
C GLN A 200 4.29 -2.43 4.21
N HIS A 201 3.98 -1.22 4.67
CA HIS A 201 3.47 -1.04 6.03
C HIS A 201 2.09 -1.69 6.15
N MET A 202 2.03 -2.84 6.81
CA MET A 202 0.82 -3.64 6.97
C MET A 202 0.93 -4.51 8.23
N PRO A 203 -0.18 -4.78 8.93
CA PRO A 203 -0.15 -5.71 10.05
C PRO A 203 0.21 -7.16 9.62
N PRO A 204 0.78 -7.98 10.52
CA PRO A 204 1.29 -9.33 10.21
C PRO A 204 0.33 -10.28 9.50
N ILE A 205 -0.98 -10.13 9.74
CA ILE A 205 -2.00 -11.05 9.22
C ILE A 205 -2.29 -10.78 7.73
N PHE A 206 -2.02 -9.57 7.24
CA PHE A 206 -2.38 -9.17 5.88
C PHE A 206 -1.25 -9.38 4.86
N THR A 207 0.01 -9.41 5.28
CA THR A 207 1.16 -9.49 4.37
C THR A 207 1.18 -10.80 3.57
N ALA A 208 0.87 -11.94 4.19
CA ALA A 208 0.76 -13.22 3.49
C ALA A 208 -0.30 -13.18 2.38
N SER A 209 -1.49 -12.67 2.71
CA SER A 209 -2.59 -12.55 1.75
C SER A 209 -2.23 -11.57 0.62
N LEU A 210 -1.50 -10.48 0.92
CA LEU A 210 -1.07 -9.51 -0.10
C LEU A 210 -0.08 -10.15 -1.07
N ALA A 211 0.87 -10.93 -0.55
CA ALA A 211 1.82 -11.67 -1.38
C ALA A 211 1.10 -12.67 -2.31
N GLU A 212 0.11 -13.42 -1.79
CA GLU A 212 -0.70 -14.33 -2.61
C GLU A 212 -1.44 -13.61 -3.74
N ARG A 213 -1.95 -12.40 -3.48
CA ARG A 213 -2.62 -11.56 -4.49
C ARG A 213 -1.64 -11.07 -5.54
N LEU A 214 -0.53 -10.45 -5.11
CA LEU A 214 0.49 -9.93 -6.02
C LEU A 214 1.09 -11.05 -6.89
N ASN A 215 1.15 -12.27 -6.37
CA ASN A 215 1.57 -13.44 -7.13
C ASN A 215 0.59 -13.80 -8.27
N ARG A 216 -0.63 -13.26 -8.34
CA ARG A 216 -1.62 -13.61 -9.37
C ARG A 216 -1.74 -12.59 -10.51
N VAL A 217 -1.14 -11.40 -10.35
CA VAL A 217 -1.41 -10.25 -11.23
C VAL A 217 -0.27 -9.92 -12.19
N GLY A 218 0.95 -10.42 -11.96
CA GLY A 218 2.13 -10.09 -12.75
C GLY A 218 3.02 -11.29 -13.08
N PRO A 219 4.11 -11.06 -13.83
CA PRO A 219 5.00 -12.12 -14.28
C PRO A 219 5.94 -12.62 -13.18
N LEU A 220 6.21 -11.81 -12.15
CA LEU A 220 7.09 -12.20 -11.05
C LEU A 220 6.43 -13.24 -10.14
N HIS A 221 7.23 -14.12 -9.57
CA HIS A 221 6.81 -15.00 -8.48
C HIS A 221 6.86 -14.24 -7.16
N VAL A 222 5.72 -13.97 -6.56
CA VAL A 222 5.64 -13.20 -5.31
C VAL A 222 5.31 -14.11 -4.14
N LYS A 223 6.03 -13.95 -3.03
CA LYS A 223 5.73 -14.62 -1.76
C LYS A 223 6.08 -13.73 -0.57
N GLU A 224 5.49 -14.02 0.58
CA GLU A 224 5.94 -13.46 1.85
C GLU A 224 7.31 -14.07 2.22
N ALA A 225 8.23 -13.22 2.68
CA ALA A 225 9.58 -13.61 3.03
C ALA A 225 9.60 -14.53 4.26
N GLY A 226 10.25 -15.68 4.11
CA GLY A 226 10.57 -16.65 5.16
C GLY A 226 12.04 -16.59 5.59
N ARG A 227 12.37 -17.29 6.68
CA ARG A 227 13.72 -17.29 7.29
C ARG A 227 14.79 -18.00 6.45
N SER A 228 14.38 -18.86 5.52
CA SER A 228 15.25 -19.64 4.63
C SER A 228 15.30 -19.08 3.22
N ASP A 229 14.61 -17.95 2.96
CA ASP A 229 14.54 -17.40 1.62
C ASP A 229 15.85 -16.71 1.25
N ARG A 230 16.13 -16.69 -0.05
CA ARG A 230 17.24 -15.96 -0.66
C ARG A 230 16.72 -15.17 -1.86
N LEU A 231 17.46 -14.13 -2.24
CA LEU A 231 17.21 -13.40 -3.48
C LEU A 231 17.29 -14.35 -4.68
N SER A 232 16.37 -14.18 -5.62
CA SER A 232 16.33 -14.93 -6.87
C SER A 232 15.75 -14.03 -7.95
N VAL A 233 16.34 -14.08 -9.14
CA VAL A 233 15.82 -13.34 -10.30
C VAL A 233 14.44 -13.86 -10.65
N GLY A 234 13.54 -12.96 -11.03
CA GLY A 234 12.14 -13.29 -11.32
C GLY A 234 11.26 -13.48 -10.09
N MET A 235 11.80 -13.28 -8.88
CA MET A 235 11.05 -13.34 -7.63
C MET A 235 10.93 -11.99 -6.93
N ALA A 236 9.81 -11.80 -6.23
CA ALA A 236 9.61 -10.71 -5.28
C ALA A 236 9.30 -11.25 -3.87
N LEU A 237 10.10 -10.83 -2.89
CA LEU A 237 9.90 -11.18 -1.48
C LEU A 237 9.24 -10.00 -0.75
N LEU A 238 8.00 -10.20 -0.30
CA LEU A 238 7.28 -9.24 0.53
C LEU A 238 7.68 -9.40 2.00
N ALA A 239 8.09 -8.31 2.65
CA ALA A 239 8.39 -8.30 4.07
C ALA A 239 7.18 -8.75 4.90
N ARG A 240 7.43 -9.70 5.81
CA ARG A 240 6.42 -10.19 6.74
C ARG A 240 6.09 -9.11 7.77
N GLY A 241 4.79 -8.82 7.94
CA GLY A 241 4.34 -7.83 8.92
C GLY A 241 4.83 -8.19 10.34
N GLY A 242 5.21 -7.17 11.12
CA GLY A 242 5.73 -7.37 12.46
C GLY A 242 7.19 -7.84 12.55
N LEU A 243 7.91 -7.99 11.42
CA LEU A 243 9.35 -8.27 11.39
C LEU A 243 10.03 -7.36 10.35
N HIS A 244 11.26 -6.91 10.62
CA HIS A 244 12.07 -6.23 9.60
C HIS A 244 12.67 -7.27 8.64
N LEU A 245 12.62 -6.97 7.33
CA LEU A 245 13.31 -7.74 6.29
C LEU A 245 14.75 -7.22 6.17
N CYS A 246 15.72 -8.03 6.61
CA CYS A 246 17.14 -7.70 6.58
C CYS A 246 17.85 -8.52 5.51
N LEU A 247 18.50 -7.85 4.55
CA LEU A 247 19.31 -8.51 3.54
C LEU A 247 20.69 -8.86 4.10
N GLN A 248 21.23 -10.00 3.68
CA GLN A 248 22.61 -10.40 3.94
C GLN A 248 23.47 -10.30 2.67
N GLN A 249 24.79 -10.28 2.84
CA GLN A 249 25.75 -10.15 1.73
C GLN A 249 25.64 -11.29 0.71
N ASP A 250 25.33 -12.51 1.15
CA ASP A 250 25.20 -13.69 0.31
C ASP A 250 23.81 -13.80 -0.37
N GLY A 251 22.99 -12.74 -0.28
CA GLY A 251 21.63 -12.72 -0.80
C GLY A 251 20.61 -13.47 0.07
N SER A 252 20.99 -14.02 1.24
CA SER A 252 20.02 -14.60 2.16
C SER A 252 19.18 -13.56 2.90
N ILE A 253 17.96 -13.94 3.28
CA ILE A 253 17.02 -13.09 4.02
C ILE A 253 17.03 -13.45 5.50
N ARG A 254 17.24 -12.45 6.34
CA ARG A 254 17.06 -12.56 7.79
C ARG A 254 15.86 -11.74 8.22
N LEU A 255 14.95 -12.34 8.97
CA LEU A 255 13.82 -11.64 9.59
C LEU A 255 14.21 -11.24 11.01
N SER A 256 14.04 -9.97 11.36
CA SER A 256 14.41 -9.42 12.67
C SER A 256 13.21 -8.84 13.41
N ASP A 257 13.11 -9.16 14.69
CA ASP A 257 12.15 -8.61 15.65
C ASP A 257 12.70 -7.40 16.41
N ALA A 258 13.73 -6.74 15.86
CA ALA A 258 14.26 -5.50 16.41
C ALA A 258 13.14 -4.45 16.62
N PRO A 259 13.33 -3.49 17.53
CA PRO A 259 12.32 -2.47 17.81
C PRO A 259 11.89 -1.72 16.53
N PRO A 260 10.61 -1.32 16.43
CA PRO A 260 10.12 -0.54 15.29
C PRO A 260 10.99 0.69 15.01
N ARG A 261 11.23 0.99 13.73
CA ARG A 261 11.80 2.28 13.30
C ARG A 261 10.67 3.12 12.74
N ASN A 262 10.69 4.42 13.02
CA ASN A 262 9.63 5.34 12.56
C ASN A 262 8.20 4.86 12.96
N HIS A 263 8.09 4.16 14.10
CA HIS A 263 6.86 3.53 14.62
C HIS A 263 6.28 2.39 13.77
N VAL A 264 7.03 1.88 12.78
CA VAL A 264 6.60 0.81 11.88
C VAL A 264 7.52 -0.41 11.93
N ARG A 265 6.93 -1.59 11.72
CA ARG A 265 7.64 -2.85 11.56
C ARG A 265 6.80 -3.78 10.65
N PRO A 266 7.23 -4.04 9.40
CA PRO A 266 8.52 -3.71 8.79
C PRO A 266 8.71 -2.20 8.54
N ALA A 267 9.97 -1.78 8.44
CA ALA A 267 10.38 -0.42 8.10
C ALA A 267 11.22 -0.46 6.83
N VAL A 268 10.91 0.43 5.88
CA VAL A 268 11.55 0.54 4.57
C VAL A 268 13.03 0.89 4.73
N ASP A 269 13.36 1.83 5.63
CA ASP A 269 14.74 2.26 5.88
C ASP A 269 15.65 1.08 6.23
N VAL A 270 15.18 0.11 7.02
CA VAL A 270 16.00 -1.06 7.42
C VAL A 270 16.37 -1.92 6.22
N THR A 271 15.43 -2.17 5.32
CA THR A 271 15.72 -2.97 4.12
C THR A 271 16.63 -2.20 3.16
N PHE A 272 16.36 -0.90 2.96
CA PHE A 272 17.14 -0.06 2.06
C PHE A 272 18.58 0.16 2.56
N GLU A 273 18.80 0.30 3.87
CA GLU A 273 20.15 0.38 4.46
C GLU A 273 20.96 -0.89 4.22
N HIS A 274 20.33 -2.08 4.30
CA HIS A 274 21.01 -3.33 3.95
C HIS A 274 21.26 -3.45 2.45
N ALA A 275 20.31 -2.99 1.60
CA ALA A 275 20.50 -2.96 0.16
C ALA A 275 21.73 -2.11 -0.20
N ALA A 276 21.81 -0.89 0.36
CA ALA A 276 22.96 -0.01 0.22
C ALA A 276 24.27 -0.65 0.68
N ARG A 277 24.25 -1.33 1.83
CA ARG A 277 25.44 -1.92 2.44
C ARG A 277 26.02 -3.07 1.61
N TRP A 278 25.16 -3.93 1.08
CA TRP A 278 25.58 -5.21 0.49
C TRP A 278 25.59 -5.22 -1.04
N PHE A 279 24.71 -4.45 -1.67
CA PHE A 279 24.54 -4.45 -3.13
C PHE A 279 24.95 -3.12 -3.76
N GLY A 280 24.97 -2.02 -2.98
CA GLY A 280 25.52 -0.73 -3.38
C GLY A 280 24.99 -0.24 -4.75
N PRO A 281 25.84 -0.12 -5.78
CA PRO A 281 25.42 0.35 -7.11
C PRO A 281 24.44 -0.60 -7.81
N ALA A 282 24.40 -1.89 -7.44
CA ALA A 282 23.44 -2.86 -7.96
C ALA A 282 22.01 -2.67 -7.39
N SER A 283 21.76 -1.62 -6.60
CA SER A 283 20.47 -1.37 -5.95
C SER A 283 19.65 -0.29 -6.65
N VAL A 284 18.36 -0.59 -6.87
CA VAL A 284 17.33 0.37 -7.28
C VAL A 284 16.30 0.47 -6.15
N ALA A 285 16.21 1.62 -5.49
CA ALA A 285 15.14 1.91 -4.54
C ALA A 285 13.93 2.51 -5.27
N VAL A 286 12.73 2.09 -4.88
CA VAL A 286 11.46 2.65 -5.36
C VAL A 286 10.61 3.03 -4.17
N ILE A 287 10.27 4.31 -4.05
CA ILE A 287 9.42 4.82 -2.96
C ILE A 287 8.05 5.19 -3.55
N LEU A 288 7.03 4.44 -3.15
CA LEU A 288 5.65 4.65 -3.58
C LEU A 288 4.85 5.41 -2.51
N THR A 289 3.59 5.70 -2.83
CA THR A 289 2.60 6.33 -1.95
C THR A 289 2.65 5.80 -0.52
N GLY A 290 2.53 6.73 0.43
CA GLY A 290 2.59 6.42 1.84
C GLY A 290 2.75 7.65 2.71
N MET A 291 2.35 7.52 3.97
CA MET A 291 2.50 8.58 4.98
C MET A 291 3.90 8.55 5.60
N GLY A 292 4.37 9.72 6.03
CA GLY A 292 5.62 9.85 6.78
C GLY A 292 6.85 9.93 5.87
N SER A 293 8.00 9.54 6.39
CA SER A 293 9.30 9.71 5.72
C SER A 293 10.12 8.42 5.62
N ASP A 294 9.57 7.29 6.07
CA ASP A 294 10.28 6.01 6.05
C ASP A 294 10.70 5.63 4.63
N GLY A 295 11.93 5.11 4.48
CA GLY A 295 12.59 4.87 3.21
C GLY A 295 13.51 6.01 2.76
N THR A 296 13.32 7.24 3.25
CA THR A 296 14.18 8.39 2.87
C THR A 296 15.62 8.21 3.34
N VAL A 297 15.82 7.74 4.58
CA VAL A 297 17.17 7.57 5.14
C VAL A 297 17.89 6.43 4.45
N GLY A 298 17.22 5.30 4.24
CA GLY A 298 17.76 4.16 3.54
C GLY A 298 18.04 4.45 2.06
N ALA A 299 17.15 5.16 1.36
CA ALA A 299 17.36 5.56 -0.03
C ALA A 299 18.54 6.52 -0.17
N ARG A 300 18.75 7.43 0.80
CA ARG A 300 19.96 8.26 0.86
C ARG A 300 21.23 7.40 0.97
N ARG A 301 21.19 6.29 1.71
CA ARG A 301 22.32 5.35 1.78
C ARG A 301 22.54 4.61 0.47
N ILE A 302 21.48 4.17 -0.20
CA ILE A 302 21.56 3.55 -1.54
C ILE A 302 22.21 4.54 -2.51
N LYS A 303 21.73 5.79 -2.52
CA LYS A 303 22.24 6.86 -3.38
C LYS A 303 23.71 7.16 -3.12
N ALA A 304 24.11 7.24 -1.85
CA ALA A 304 25.51 7.47 -1.45
C ALA A 304 26.45 6.30 -1.83
N ARG A 305 25.91 5.13 -2.17
CA ARG A 305 26.66 3.95 -2.63
C ARG A 305 26.58 3.75 -4.14
N GLY A 306 26.03 4.72 -4.88
CA GLY A 306 25.93 4.69 -6.35
C GLY A 306 24.69 3.97 -6.89
N GLY A 307 23.76 3.54 -6.02
CA GLY A 307 22.48 2.99 -6.46
C GLY A 307 21.51 4.08 -6.93
N MET A 308 20.43 3.66 -7.60
CA MET A 308 19.40 4.56 -8.12
C MET A 308 18.20 4.66 -7.17
N VAL A 309 17.53 5.80 -7.17
CA VAL A 309 16.30 6.03 -6.39
C VAL A 309 15.19 6.57 -7.28
N LEU A 310 14.06 5.87 -7.31
CA LEU A 310 12.84 6.25 -8.00
C LEU A 310 11.78 6.65 -6.96
N ALA A 311 10.96 7.66 -7.27
CA ALA A 311 9.84 8.04 -6.42
C ALA A 311 8.56 8.21 -7.23
N GLU A 312 7.43 7.83 -6.64
CA GLU A 312 6.12 8.07 -7.20
C GLU A 312 5.81 9.59 -7.22
N ALA A 313 5.25 10.05 -8.34
CA ALA A 313 4.87 11.45 -8.52
C ALA A 313 3.67 11.85 -7.65
N GLU A 314 3.66 13.11 -7.19
CA GLU A 314 2.60 13.66 -6.33
C GLU A 314 1.23 13.43 -6.91
N GLU A 315 1.09 13.63 -8.22
CA GLU A 315 -0.20 13.50 -8.86
C GLU A 315 -0.72 12.07 -8.73
N SER A 316 0.07 11.00 -8.85
CA SER A 316 -0.50 9.64 -8.74
C SER A 316 -0.62 9.13 -7.31
N CYS A 317 0.08 9.75 -6.36
CA CYS A 317 0.06 9.35 -4.96
C CYS A 317 -1.32 9.49 -4.33
N VAL A 318 -1.66 8.49 -3.52
CA VAL A 318 -2.78 8.58 -2.59
C VAL A 318 -2.40 9.43 -1.38
N VAL A 319 -1.23 9.14 -0.80
CA VAL A 319 -0.61 9.95 0.24
C VAL A 319 0.79 10.31 -0.22
N TYR A 320 1.00 11.59 -0.53
CA TYR A 320 2.29 12.12 -0.95
C TYR A 320 3.15 12.51 0.26
N GLY A 321 3.47 11.53 1.11
CA GLY A 321 4.35 11.70 2.28
C GLY A 321 5.73 11.12 2.03
N MET A 322 5.81 9.78 1.90
CA MET A 322 7.07 9.07 1.71
C MET A 322 7.79 9.52 0.43
N PRO A 323 7.12 9.61 -0.76
CA PRO A 323 7.78 10.11 -1.96
C PRO A 323 8.21 11.57 -1.83
N LYS A 324 7.36 12.43 -1.25
CA LYS A 324 7.67 13.84 -0.99
C LYS A 324 8.94 14.01 -0.17
N SER A 325 9.05 13.29 0.95
CA SER A 325 10.23 13.31 1.82
C SER A 325 11.51 12.93 1.08
N ALA A 326 11.46 11.93 0.21
CA ALA A 326 12.61 11.53 -0.61
C ALA A 326 12.96 12.58 -1.69
N ILE A 327 11.95 13.18 -2.31
CA ILE A 327 12.14 14.22 -3.34
C ILE A 327 12.74 15.50 -2.71
N GLU A 328 12.17 15.99 -1.61
CA GLU A 328 12.68 17.16 -0.87
C GLU A 328 14.09 16.92 -0.30
N ALA A 329 14.44 15.67 -0.01
CA ALA A 329 15.79 15.28 0.39
C ALA A 329 16.84 15.37 -0.74
N GLY A 330 16.43 15.56 -2.00
CA GLY A 330 17.30 15.69 -3.16
C GLY A 330 18.01 14.39 -3.56
N ILE A 331 17.43 13.24 -3.23
CA ILE A 331 18.05 11.91 -3.43
C ILE A 331 17.43 11.10 -4.58
N VAL A 332 16.36 11.61 -5.21
CA VAL A 332 15.59 10.91 -6.24
C VAL A 332 16.15 11.20 -7.63
N ASP A 333 16.42 10.14 -8.38
CA ASP A 333 16.90 10.19 -9.77
C ASP A 333 15.78 10.41 -10.77
N ARG A 334 14.61 9.84 -10.49
CA ARG A 334 13.46 9.94 -11.38
C ARG A 334 12.16 9.91 -10.60
N ILE A 335 11.30 10.86 -10.96
CA ILE A 335 9.93 10.95 -10.50
C ILE A 335 9.04 10.43 -11.63
N ALA A 336 8.15 9.49 -11.34
CA ALA A 336 7.25 8.91 -12.33
C ALA A 336 5.86 8.71 -11.74
N SER A 337 4.82 8.94 -12.54
CA SER A 337 3.46 8.56 -12.13
C SER A 337 3.34 7.04 -12.00
N ILE A 338 2.36 6.57 -11.23
CA ILE A 338 2.17 5.14 -10.98
C ILE A 338 2.01 4.31 -12.28
N ASP A 339 1.40 4.89 -13.31
CA ASP A 339 1.25 4.25 -14.63
C ASP A 339 2.58 4.12 -15.39
N GLN A 340 3.51 5.04 -15.18
CA GLN A 340 4.84 5.07 -15.80
C GLN A 340 5.89 4.34 -14.96
N MET A 341 5.60 4.08 -13.68
CA MET A 341 6.52 3.44 -12.76
C MET A 341 7.03 2.05 -13.22
N PRO A 342 6.23 1.15 -13.82
CA PRO A 342 6.75 -0.10 -14.38
C PRO A 342 7.86 0.12 -15.41
N VAL A 343 7.68 1.10 -16.30
CA VAL A 343 8.67 1.47 -17.32
C VAL A 343 9.90 2.07 -16.67
N ALA A 344 9.72 2.97 -15.70
CA ALA A 344 10.82 3.59 -14.96
C ALA A 344 11.68 2.57 -14.22
N VAL A 345 11.05 1.56 -13.61
CA VAL A 345 11.75 0.44 -12.95
C VAL A 345 12.52 -0.40 -13.98
N SER A 346 11.91 -0.74 -15.12
CA SER A 346 12.57 -1.50 -16.19
C SER A 346 13.83 -0.77 -16.69
N GLU A 347 13.71 0.50 -17.04
CA GLU A 347 14.82 1.31 -17.55
C GLU A 347 15.94 1.48 -16.51
N ALA A 348 15.60 1.62 -15.22
CA ALA A 348 16.59 1.67 -14.15
C ALA A 348 17.32 0.33 -13.98
N VAL A 349 16.60 -0.79 -14.05
CA VAL A 349 17.21 -2.14 -14.00
C VAL A 349 18.15 -2.34 -15.19
N ASP A 350 17.73 -2.00 -16.40
CA ASP A 350 18.56 -2.17 -17.60
C ASP A 350 19.83 -1.30 -17.52
N HIS A 351 19.71 -0.06 -17.06
CA HIS A 351 20.86 0.84 -16.87
C HIS A 351 21.85 0.31 -15.84
N VAL A 352 21.36 -0.12 -14.66
CA VAL A 352 22.22 -0.69 -13.62
C VAL A 352 22.85 -2.00 -14.09
N ALA A 353 22.09 -2.89 -14.72
CA ALA A 353 22.59 -4.17 -15.21
C ALA A 353 23.70 -4.00 -16.27
N GLN A 354 23.61 -2.98 -17.12
CA GLN A 354 24.68 -2.63 -18.07
C GLN A 354 25.96 -2.14 -17.38
N THR A 355 25.83 -1.51 -16.21
CA THR A 355 26.97 -0.98 -15.44
C THR A 355 27.66 -2.05 -14.59
N LEU A 356 26.98 -3.16 -14.31
CA LEU A 356 27.52 -4.31 -13.58
C LEU A 356 28.23 -5.35 -14.47
N ARG A 357 28.12 -5.20 -15.80
CA ARG A 357 28.84 -6.00 -16.80
C ARG A 357 30.14 -5.30 -17.17
#